data_AF-A0A2D9S405-F1
#
_entry.id   AF-A0A2D9S405-F1
#
_cell.length_a   1.000
_cell.length_b   1.000
_cell.length_c   1.000
_cell.angle_alpha   90.00
_cell.angle_beta   90.00
_cell.angle_gamma   90.00
#
_symmetry.space_group_name_H-M   'P 1'
#
loop_
_entity.id
_entity.type
_entity.pdbx_description
1 polymer ?
#
loop_
_entity_poly.entity_id
_entity_poly.type
_entity_poly.pdbx_seq_one_letter_code
_entity_poly.pdbx_strand_id
1 'polypeptide(L)'
;MVEAALNRTPVSVITGFLGSGKTTLINYLVSLENLRDTALIINEFGEIGLDHILVESSFENTLLLENGCICCSIRGDLVDTISDLFTNVTNGKIPAFSTIIIETTGLAD
;
A
#
# COMPACT_ATOMS: atom_id res chain seq x y z
N MET A 1 2.94 -28.20 17.19
CA MET A 1 1.54 -27.79 16.94
C MET A 1 1.48 -26.31 17.34
N VAL A 2 1.85 -25.42 16.41
CA VAL A 2 1.92 -23.98 16.67
C VAL A 2 0.51 -23.43 16.45
N GLU A 3 0.01 -22.72 17.46
CA GLU A 3 -1.29 -22.05 17.47
C GLU A 3 -1.56 -21.31 16.16
N ALA A 4 -2.79 -21.43 15.67
CA ALA A 4 -3.30 -20.56 14.63
C ALA A 4 -3.27 -19.12 15.14
N ALA A 5 -2.17 -18.41 14.88
CA ALA A 5 -2.16 -16.97 14.93
C ALA A 5 -3.37 -16.53 14.09
N LEU A 6 -4.28 -15.76 14.70
CA LEU A 6 -5.39 -15.13 14.01
C LEU A 6 -4.87 -14.61 12.66
N ASN A 7 -5.48 -15.04 11.55
CA ASN A 7 -5.09 -14.75 10.17
C ASN A 7 -5.26 -13.23 9.87
N ARG A 8 -4.50 -12.39 10.58
CA ARG A 8 -4.55 -10.94 10.54
C ARG A 8 -3.44 -10.46 9.62
N THR A 9 -3.82 -9.60 8.68
CA THR A 9 -2.84 -8.90 7.84
C THR A 9 -2.15 -7.83 8.69
N PRO A 10 -0.81 -7.88 8.88
CA PRO A 10 -0.08 -6.83 9.57
C PRO A 10 -0.22 -5.47 8.87
N VAL A 11 -0.23 -4.41 9.67
CA VAL A 11 -0.36 -3.02 9.20
C VAL A 11 0.79 -2.19 9.76
N SER A 12 1.52 -1.49 8.90
CA SER A 12 2.55 -0.51 9.28
C SER A 12 2.15 0.88 8.84
N VAL A 13 2.34 1.89 9.69
CA VAL A 13 2.06 3.29 9.35
C VAL A 13 3.37 4.05 9.23
N ILE A 14 3.57 4.69 8.07
CA ILE A 14 4.70 5.59 7.79
C ILE A 14 4.18 7.02 7.92
N THR A 15 4.68 7.72 8.93
CA THR A 15 4.33 9.11 9.24
C THR A 15 5.58 9.96 9.42
N GLY A 16 5.41 11.27 9.36
CA GLY A 16 6.50 12.25 9.48
C GLY A 16 6.23 13.50 8.66
N PHE A 17 6.88 14.60 9.04
CA PHE A 17 6.72 15.90 8.39
C PHE A 17 7.04 15.87 6.88
N LEU A 18 6.55 16.85 6.14
CA LEU A 18 6.94 17.08 4.74
C LEU A 18 8.47 17.18 4.64
N GLY A 19 9.05 16.48 3.66
CA GLY A 19 10.51 16.44 3.48
C GLY A 19 11.26 15.46 4.38
N SER A 20 10.60 14.69 5.25
CA SER A 20 11.27 13.69 6.11
C SER A 20 11.73 12.42 5.37
N GLY A 21 11.55 12.34 4.05
CA GLY A 21 11.98 11.20 3.23
C GLY A 21 10.99 10.02 3.18
N LYS A 22 9.71 10.20 3.54
CA LYS A 22 8.67 9.13 3.49
C LYS A 22 8.62 8.44 2.12
N THR A 23 8.53 9.22 1.04
CA THR A 23 8.49 8.69 -0.34
C THR A 23 9.76 7.91 -0.69
N THR A 24 10.93 8.40 -0.28
CA THR A 24 12.21 7.70 -0.48
C THR A 24 12.23 6.35 0.24
N LEU A 25 11.73 6.30 1.48
CA LEU A 25 11.60 5.05 2.23
C LEU A 25 10.63 4.09 1.52
N ILE A 26 9.47 4.57 1.09
CA ILE A 26 8.47 3.76 0.38
C ILE A 26 9.06 3.14 -0.89
N ASN A 27 9.74 3.94 -1.73
CA ASN A 27 10.42 3.47 -2.94
C ASN A 27 11.45 2.38 -2.66
N TYR A 28 12.18 2.51 -1.55
CA TYR A 28 13.10 1.49 -1.11
C TYR A 28 12.36 0.22 -0.67
N LEU A 29 11.32 0.33 0.15
CA LEU A 29 10.58 -0.81 0.69
C LEU A 29 9.94 -1.69 -0.38
N VAL A 30 9.28 -1.07 -1.36
CA VAL A 30 8.66 -1.81 -2.47
C VAL A 30 9.72 -2.50 -3.36
N SER A 31 10.98 -2.05 -3.38
CA SER A 31 12.05 -2.77 -4.09
C SER A 31 12.51 -4.06 -3.38
N LEU A 32 12.11 -4.28 -2.12
CA LEU A 32 12.54 -5.44 -1.33
C LEU A 32 11.71 -6.69 -1.66
N GLU A 33 12.38 -7.81 -1.87
CA GLU A 33 11.71 -9.06 -2.24
C GLU A 33 10.72 -9.56 -1.19
N ASN A 34 11.00 -9.34 0.09
CA ASN A 34 10.14 -9.74 1.20
C ASN A 34 8.90 -8.86 1.36
N LEU A 35 8.76 -7.81 0.55
CA LEU A 35 7.61 -6.90 0.53
C LEU A 35 6.86 -6.91 -0.81
N ARG A 36 7.15 -7.88 -1.71
CA ARG A 36 6.46 -8.02 -2.99
C ARG A 36 4.94 -8.07 -2.88
N ASP A 37 4.40 -8.76 -1.87
CA ASP A 37 2.96 -8.91 -1.65
C ASP A 37 2.39 -7.87 -0.66
N THR A 38 2.67 -6.59 -0.89
CA THR A 38 2.27 -5.49 0.00
C THR A 38 1.17 -4.62 -0.62
N ALA A 39 0.12 -4.35 0.13
CA ALA A 39 -0.81 -3.26 -0.18
C ALA A 39 -0.30 -1.94 0.44
N LEU A 40 0.03 -0.98 -0.40
CA LEU A 40 0.46 0.37 -0.07
C LEU A 40 -0.71 1.33 -0.21
N ILE A 41 -1.13 1.97 0.88
CA ILE A 41 -2.20 2.96 0.91
C ILE A 41 -1.57 4.33 1.12
N ILE A 42 -1.77 5.25 0.19
CA ILE A 42 -1.15 6.59 0.22
C ILE A 42 -2.25 7.65 0.27
N ASN A 43 -2.10 8.63 1.17
CA ASN A 43 -3.13 9.65 1.38
C ASN A 43 -2.97 10.87 0.46
N GLU A 44 -1.77 11.17 -0.02
CA GLU A 44 -1.51 12.37 -0.84
C GLU A 44 -1.62 12.08 -2.34
N PHE A 45 -2.60 12.70 -3.01
CA PHE A 45 -2.68 12.82 -4.48
C PHE A 45 -1.69 13.92 -4.93
N GLY A 46 -0.42 13.59 -4.97
CA GLY A 46 0.64 14.27 -5.71
C GLY A 46 1.47 13.19 -6.40
N GLU A 47 2.29 13.53 -7.41
CA GLU A 47 3.18 12.55 -8.08
C GLU A 47 3.88 11.71 -7.00
N ILE A 48 3.37 10.50 -6.74
CA ILE A 48 4.13 9.54 -5.99
C ILE A 48 5.26 9.26 -6.95
N GLY A 49 6.43 9.80 -6.64
CA GLY A 49 7.64 9.58 -7.38
C GLY A 49 8.11 8.14 -7.20
N LEU A 50 7.24 7.16 -7.47
CA LEU A 50 7.60 5.79 -7.79
C LEU A 50 8.30 5.80 -9.17
N ASP A 51 9.21 6.74 -9.39
CA ASP A 51 9.78 7.14 -10.68
C ASP A 51 10.49 5.98 -11.39
N HIS A 52 10.73 4.90 -10.65
CA HIS A 52 11.50 3.73 -11.07
C HIS A 52 10.68 2.43 -11.00
N ILE A 53 9.38 2.48 -10.64
CA ILE A 53 8.56 1.28 -10.48
C ILE A 53 7.46 1.30 -11.52
N LEU A 54 7.55 0.33 -12.41
CA LEU A 54 6.64 0.14 -13.52
C LEU A 54 5.28 -0.37 -13.01
N VAL A 55 4.22 0.13 -13.62
CA VAL A 55 2.83 -0.26 -13.32
C VAL A 55 2.45 -1.40 -14.24
N GLU A 56 2.08 -2.54 -13.67
CA GLU A 56 1.61 -3.73 -14.38
C GLU A 56 0.14 -3.59 -14.80
N SER A 57 -0.71 -3.03 -13.93
CA SER A 57 -2.10 -2.74 -14.26
C SER A 57 -2.70 -1.67 -13.35
N SER A 58 -3.81 -1.05 -13.80
CA SER A 58 -4.58 -0.09 -13.00
C SER A 58 -6.06 -0.46 -13.00
N PHE A 59 -6.68 -0.34 -11.83
CA PHE A 59 -8.11 -0.54 -11.62
C PHE A 59 -8.64 0.52 -10.65
N GLU A 60 -9.52 1.40 -11.14
CA GLU A 60 -10.02 2.55 -10.35
C GLU A 60 -8.87 3.37 -9.74
N ASN A 61 -8.77 3.41 -8.40
CA ASN A 61 -7.73 4.12 -7.65
C ASN A 61 -6.58 3.20 -7.20
N THR A 62 -6.57 1.96 -7.69
CA THR A 62 -5.58 0.93 -7.36
C THR A 62 -4.63 0.71 -8.54
N LEU A 63 -3.34 0.66 -8.25
CA LEU A 63 -2.26 0.35 -9.17
C LEU A 63 -1.59 -0.94 -8.72
N LEU A 64 -1.44 -1.91 -9.62
CA LEU A 64 -0.55 -3.05 -9.43
C LEU A 64 0.81 -2.69 -10.00
N LEU A 65 1.83 -2.77 -9.17
CA LEU A 65 3.23 -2.56 -9.55
C LEU A 65 3.84 -3.88 -10.03
N GLU A 66 4.82 -3.86 -10.93
CA GLU A 66 5.45 -5.08 -11.51
C GLU A 66 6.09 -6.01 -10.47
N ASN A 67 6.38 -5.49 -9.28
CA ASN A 67 6.90 -6.26 -8.17
C ASN A 67 5.80 -7.00 -7.37
N GLY A 68 4.52 -6.85 -7.71
CA GLY A 68 3.36 -7.43 -7.02
C GLY A 68 2.72 -6.52 -5.98
N CYS A 69 3.28 -5.34 -5.72
CA CYS A 69 2.73 -4.40 -4.74
C CYS A 69 1.47 -3.72 -5.28
N ILE A 70 0.51 -3.46 -4.38
CA ILE A 70 -0.76 -2.83 -4.70
C ILE A 70 -0.76 -1.43 -4.12
N CYS A 71 -0.66 -0.39 -4.94
CA CYS A 71 -0.75 1.00 -4.49
C CYS A 71 -2.18 1.52 -4.63
N CYS A 72 -2.79 2.01 -3.56
CA CYS A 72 -4.12 2.61 -3.58
C CYS A 72 -4.09 4.03 -3.02
N SER A 73 -4.72 4.97 -3.71
CA SER A 73 -5.00 6.28 -3.13
C SER A 73 -6.23 6.21 -2.25
N ILE A 74 -6.15 6.80 -1.05
CA ILE A 74 -7.31 6.97 -0.18
C ILE A 74 -8.36 7.83 -0.91
N ARG A 75 -9.60 7.34 -0.95
CA ARG A 75 -10.76 8.09 -1.45
C ARG A 75 -11.87 7.99 -0.42
N GLY A 76 -12.02 9.02 0.42
CA GLY A 76 -12.96 8.99 1.55
C GLY A 76 -12.30 8.48 2.82
N ASP A 77 -12.91 7.51 3.49
CA ASP A 77 -12.40 6.94 4.74
C ASP A 77 -11.34 5.85 4.46
N LEU A 78 -10.33 5.78 5.33
CA LEU A 78 -9.34 4.70 5.34
C LEU A 78 -10.00 3.34 5.56
N VAL A 79 -11.05 3.28 6.38
CA VAL A 79 -11.80 2.04 6.67
C VAL A 79 -12.43 1.48 5.39
N ASP A 80 -13.04 2.34 4.58
CA ASP A 80 -13.65 1.94 3.30
C ASP A 80 -12.58 1.47 2.33
N THR A 81 -11.46 2.21 2.23
CA THR A 81 -10.33 1.87 1.36
C THR A 81 -9.77 0.47 1.68
N ILE A 82 -9.59 0.15 2.96
CA ILE A 82 -9.12 -1.18 3.38
C ILE A 82 -10.17 -2.25 3.06
N SER A 83 -11.45 -1.96 3.31
CA SER A 83 -12.56 -2.89 3.03
C SER A 83 -12.68 -3.22 1.54
N ASP A 84 -12.47 -2.23 0.68
CA ASP A 84 -12.47 -2.39 -0.77
C ASP A 84 -11.31 -3.24 -1.26
N LEU A 85 -10.11 -3.09 -0.69
CA LEU A 85 -8.96 -3.95 -1.00
C LEU A 85 -9.28 -5.42 -0.74
N PHE A 86 -9.80 -5.76 0.44
CA PHE A 86 -10.18 -7.15 0.75
C PHE A 86 -11.33 -7.67 -0.12
N THR A 87 -12.30 -6.81 -0.44
CA THR A 87 -13.41 -7.14 -1.35
C THR A 87 -12.89 -7.43 -2.75
N ASN A 88 -11.94 -6.63 -3.25
CA ASN A 88 -11.35 -6.82 -4.56
C ASN A 88 -10.49 -8.08 -4.64
N VAL A 89 -9.77 -8.43 -3.57
CA VAL A 89 -9.07 -9.74 -3.46
C VAL A 89 -10.07 -10.89 -3.52
N THR A 90 -11.13 -10.83 -2.71
CA THR A 90 -12.15 -11.88 -2.64
C THR A 90 -12.86 -12.10 -3.98
N ASN A 91 -13.06 -11.00 -4.73
CA ASN A 91 -13.67 -11.03 -6.06
C ASN A 91 -12.68 -11.36 -7.19
N GLY A 92 -11.41 -11.62 -6.89
CA GLY A 92 -10.37 -11.93 -7.89
C GLY A 92 -10.01 -10.76 -8.81
N LYS A 93 -10.30 -9.52 -8.39
CA LYS A 93 -9.98 -8.32 -9.17
C LYS A 93 -8.53 -7.86 -8.99
N ILE A 94 -7.94 -8.14 -7.84
CA ILE A 94 -6.53 -7.85 -7.51
C ILE A 94 -5.91 -9.07 -6.81
N PRO A 95 -4.57 -9.27 -6.87
CA PRO A 95 -3.91 -10.37 -6.17
C PRO A 95 -4.04 -10.22 -4.64
N ALA A 96 -3.92 -11.33 -3.92
CA ALA A 96 -3.85 -11.32 -2.47
C ALA A 96 -2.55 -10.65 -1.99
N PHE A 97 -2.62 -9.99 -0.84
CA PHE A 97 -1.47 -9.34 -0.20
C PHE A 97 -1.30 -9.87 1.24
N SER A 98 -0.06 -9.86 1.71
CA SER A 98 0.34 -10.39 3.01
C SER A 98 0.55 -9.30 4.07
N THR A 99 0.67 -8.04 3.67
CA THR A 99 0.89 -6.90 4.58
C THR A 99 0.30 -5.60 4.00
N ILE A 100 -0.04 -4.65 4.87
CA ILE A 100 -0.49 -3.31 4.51
C ILE A 100 0.52 -2.27 5.02
N ILE A 101 0.90 -1.32 4.18
CA ILE A 101 1.66 -0.11 4.56
C ILE A 101 0.79 1.10 4.27
N ILE A 102 0.64 1.99 5.25
CA ILE A 102 -0.16 3.22 5.13
C ILE A 102 0.77 4.42 5.25
N GLU A 103 0.78 5.29 4.25
CA GLU A 103 1.42 6.60 4.32
C GLU A 103 0.39 7.65 4.76
N THR A 104 0.75 8.43 5.78
CA THR A 104 -0.05 9.57 6.25
C THR A 104 0.57 10.87 5.75
N THR A 105 -0.27 11.91 5.57
CA THR A 105 0.17 13.20 5.05
C THR A 105 1.36 13.79 5.82
N GLY A 106 2.18 14.57 5.11
CA GLY A 106 3.29 15.33 5.70
C GLY A 106 2.87 16.63 6.40
N LEU A 107 1.58 16.90 6.56
CA LEU A 107 1.12 18.10 7.23
C LEU A 107 1.44 17.99 8.72
N ALA A 108 2.33 18.88 9.16
CA ALA A 108 2.57 19.14 10.56
C ALA A 108 1.30 19.78 11.15
N ASP A 109 0.50 19.01 11.88
CA ASP A 109 -0.23 19.43 13.09
C ASP A 109 -0.93 18.24 13.77
#